data_AF-A0A1A3SDP5-F1
#
_entry.id   AF-A0A1A3SDP5-F1
#
_cell.length_a   1.000
_cell.length_b   1.000
_cell.length_c   1.000
_cell.angle_alpha   90.00
_cell.angle_beta   90.00
_cell.angle_gamma   90.00
#
_symmetry.space_group_name_H-M   'P 1'
#
loop_
_entity.id
_entity.type
_entity.pdbx_description
1 polymer ?
#
loop_
_entity_poly.entity_id
_entity_poly.type
_entity_poly.pdbx_seq_one_letter_code
_entity_poly.pdbx_strand_id
1 'polypeptide(L)'
;MRTIAYRRGAVVGLAAALITAGCSNGTSADAPASHQVGVNTTSTTPAQPTEVKLIGERDVEVTLTGPIAAKYASATEDQKKALGKPLTGDRNAGKRESGVVFQQFQGGAITAKDDAAGTPAYIILGKIREAWNIPRDPDGAPAVTGTNGSAGPLGV
;
A
#
# COMPACT_ATOMS: atom_id res chain seq x y z
N MET A 1 24.54 -18.68 29.47
CA MET A 1 25.01 -17.76 28.41
C MET A 1 26.40 -18.19 27.98
N ARG A 2 26.55 -18.63 26.72
CA ARG A 2 27.83 -19.00 26.10
C ARG A 2 28.20 -17.88 25.12
N THR A 3 29.23 -17.11 25.43
CA THR A 3 29.72 -16.00 24.61
C THR A 3 30.88 -16.50 23.75
N ILE A 4 30.64 -16.62 22.44
CA ILE A 4 31.69 -16.94 21.46
C ILE A 4 32.14 -15.63 20.83
N ALA A 5 33.33 -15.17 21.21
CA ALA A 5 34.00 -14.02 20.60
C ALA A 5 34.71 -14.46 19.32
N TYR A 6 34.22 -14.01 18.16
CA TYR A 6 34.93 -14.18 16.89
C TYR A 6 35.91 -13.04 16.66
N ARG A 7 37.15 -13.43 16.32
CA ARG A 7 38.33 -12.59 16.19
C ARG A 7 38.31 -11.76 14.90
N ARG A 8 38.89 -10.56 15.01
CA ARG A 8 39.14 -9.58 13.94
C ARG A 8 40.09 -10.14 12.88
N GLY A 9 39.78 -9.87 11.61
CA GLY A 9 40.74 -9.89 10.50
C GLY A 9 40.66 -8.56 9.76
N ALA A 10 41.72 -7.76 9.82
CA ALA A 10 41.89 -6.55 9.03
C ALA A 10 42.82 -6.87 7.85
N VAL A 11 42.47 -6.42 6.65
CA VAL A 11 43.40 -6.32 5.50
C VAL A 11 43.20 -4.96 4.85
N VAL A 12 44.33 -4.33 4.55
CA VAL A 12 44.51 -2.96 4.05
C VAL A 12 44.96 -2.99 2.57
N GLY A 13 44.55 -1.97 1.80
CA GLY A 13 45.25 -1.46 0.59
C GLY A 13 44.47 -1.59 -0.73
N LEU A 14 44.58 -0.72 -1.75
CA LEU A 14 45.23 0.59 -1.97
C LEU A 14 44.83 1.10 -3.40
N ALA A 15 44.77 2.44 -3.62
CA ALA A 15 44.83 3.24 -4.88
C ALA A 15 43.67 3.17 -5.94
N ALA A 16 42.98 4.27 -6.35
CA ALA A 16 43.32 5.47 -7.19
C ALA A 16 43.51 5.14 -8.71
N ALA A 17 43.02 5.86 -9.75
CA ALA A 17 42.18 7.05 -10.00
C ALA A 17 41.83 7.14 -11.52
N LEU A 18 40.91 8.04 -11.92
CA LEU A 18 40.85 8.90 -13.14
C LEU A 18 39.48 9.03 -13.85
N ILE A 19 39.26 10.23 -14.38
CA ILE A 19 38.02 10.94 -14.76
C ILE A 19 37.71 10.78 -16.26
N THR A 20 36.43 10.80 -16.66
CA THR A 20 36.03 11.42 -17.95
C THR A 20 34.75 12.24 -17.79
N ALA A 21 34.87 13.54 -18.07
CA ALA A 21 33.79 14.49 -18.24
C ALA A 21 33.03 14.26 -19.55
N GLY A 22 31.75 14.63 -19.57
CA GLY A 22 30.90 14.65 -20.75
C GLY A 22 29.92 15.81 -20.69
N CYS A 23 30.45 17.04 -20.70
CA CYS A 23 29.69 18.24 -21.03
C CYS A 23 29.87 18.49 -22.53
N SER A 24 28.77 18.58 -23.28
CA SER A 24 28.77 19.25 -24.58
C SER A 24 27.52 20.10 -24.70
N ASN A 25 27.73 21.40 -24.73
CA ASN A 25 26.74 22.42 -25.06
C ASN A 25 26.38 22.33 -26.54
N GLY A 26 25.10 22.17 -26.84
CA GLY A 26 24.52 22.54 -28.13
C GLY A 26 23.64 23.76 -27.93
N THR A 27 24.16 24.96 -28.23
CA THR A 27 23.32 26.13 -28.45
C THR A 27 22.70 26.01 -29.85
N SER A 28 21.38 26.05 -29.92
CA SER A 28 20.64 26.43 -31.11
C SER A 28 19.38 27.10 -30.61
N ALA A 29 19.44 28.43 -30.52
CA ALA A 29 18.25 29.25 -30.48
C ALA A 29 17.59 29.12 -31.85
N ASP A 30 16.44 28.46 -31.89
CA ASP A 30 15.45 28.65 -32.95
C ASP A 30 14.06 28.50 -32.31
N ALA A 31 13.44 29.63 -32.01
CA ALA A 31 11.99 29.75 -32.08
C ALA A 31 11.71 30.22 -33.51
N PRO A 32 10.74 29.64 -34.24
CA PRO A 32 9.35 29.61 -33.80
C PRO A 32 8.56 28.37 -34.26
N ALA A 33 7.75 27.76 -33.40
CA ALA A 33 6.56 27.05 -33.86
C ALA A 33 5.53 27.01 -32.74
N SER A 34 4.39 27.65 -33.01
CA SER A 34 3.18 27.54 -32.21
C SER A 34 2.73 26.08 -32.21
N HIS A 35 3.02 25.34 -31.14
CA HIS A 35 2.38 24.05 -30.90
C HIS A 35 0.97 24.31 -30.36
N GLN A 36 0.04 24.57 -31.28
CA GLN A 36 -1.35 24.24 -31.04
C GLN A 36 -1.48 22.71 -31.05
N VAL A 37 -1.20 22.08 -29.91
CA VAL A 37 -1.76 20.75 -29.63
C VAL A 37 -3.06 20.99 -28.88
N GLY A 38 -4.10 21.27 -29.65
CA GLY A 38 -5.44 20.90 -29.24
C GLY A 38 -5.48 19.37 -29.19
N VAL A 39 -5.63 18.81 -28.00
CA VAL A 39 -6.67 17.84 -27.63
C VAL A 39 -6.58 17.76 -26.10
N ASN A 40 -7.32 18.60 -25.39
CA ASN A 40 -7.73 18.25 -24.04
C ASN A 40 -8.72 17.09 -24.19
N THR A 41 -8.21 15.87 -24.25
CA THR A 41 -9.05 14.69 -24.06
C THR A 41 -9.46 14.79 -22.61
N THR A 42 -10.64 15.34 -22.36
CA THR A 42 -11.33 15.17 -21.09
C THR A 42 -11.59 13.67 -20.98
N SER A 43 -10.62 12.93 -20.46
CA SER A 43 -10.82 11.55 -20.06
C SER A 43 -11.79 11.63 -18.89
N THR A 44 -13.08 11.54 -19.21
CA THR A 44 -14.14 11.35 -18.23
C THR A 44 -13.86 10.01 -17.57
N THR A 45 -13.11 10.05 -16.46
CA THR A 45 -12.89 8.87 -15.63
C THR A 45 -14.26 8.36 -15.24
N PRO A 46 -14.61 7.09 -15.57
CA PRO A 46 -15.88 6.52 -15.18
C PRO A 46 -16.07 6.70 -13.68
N ALA A 47 -17.29 7.06 -13.26
CA ALA A 47 -17.62 7.18 -11.85
C ALA A 47 -17.25 5.87 -11.15
N GLN A 48 -16.35 5.93 -10.17
CA GLN A 48 -15.91 4.73 -9.48
C GLN A 48 -17.06 4.16 -8.66
N PRO A 49 -17.19 2.82 -8.60
CA PRO A 49 -18.28 2.20 -7.88
C PRO A 49 -18.21 2.54 -6.39
N THR A 50 -19.37 2.90 -5.84
CA THR A 50 -19.53 3.23 -4.42
C THR A 50 -19.76 1.99 -3.57
N GLU A 51 -20.15 0.87 -4.19
CA GLU A 51 -20.43 -0.40 -3.53
C GLU A 51 -19.95 -1.57 -4.38
N VAL A 52 -19.36 -2.59 -3.75
CA VAL A 52 -19.01 -3.87 -4.39
C VAL A 52 -19.37 -5.01 -3.45
N LYS A 53 -20.18 -5.97 -3.93
CA LYS A 53 -20.59 -7.15 -3.16
C LYS A 53 -19.70 -8.35 -3.47
N LEU A 54 -19.20 -9.00 -2.43
CA LEU A 54 -18.28 -10.14 -2.54
C LEU A 54 -18.69 -11.26 -1.56
N ILE A 55 -18.35 -12.49 -1.89
CA ILE A 55 -18.51 -13.63 -0.97
C ILE A 55 -17.25 -13.73 -0.09
N GLY A 56 -17.43 -13.59 1.22
CA GLY A 56 -16.37 -13.65 2.23
C GLY A 56 -15.96 -15.07 2.65
N GLU A 57 -15.01 -15.16 3.59
CA GLU A 57 -14.36 -16.41 4.03
C GLU A 57 -15.30 -17.50 4.59
N ARG A 58 -16.53 -17.15 4.98
CA ARG A 58 -17.56 -18.08 5.51
C ARG A 58 -18.82 -18.15 4.65
N ASP A 59 -18.66 -17.87 3.36
CA ASP A 59 -19.75 -17.74 2.38
C ASP A 59 -20.82 -16.71 2.78
N VAL A 60 -20.41 -15.74 3.59
CA VAL A 60 -21.22 -14.57 3.98
C VAL A 60 -20.95 -13.46 2.98
N GLU A 61 -22.01 -12.84 2.46
CA GLU A 61 -21.90 -11.65 1.62
C GLU A 61 -21.27 -10.49 2.41
N VAL A 62 -20.24 -9.89 1.84
CA VAL A 62 -19.58 -8.69 2.34
C VAL A 62 -19.77 -7.59 1.32
N THR A 63 -20.33 -6.48 1.78
CA THR A 63 -20.46 -5.26 1.01
C THR A 63 -19.27 -4.34 1.29
N LEU A 64 -18.42 -4.14 0.29
CA LEU A 64 -17.42 -3.09 0.31
C LEU A 64 -18.08 -1.76 -0.06
N THR A 65 -17.69 -0.67 0.60
CA THR A 65 -18.24 0.67 0.33
C THR A 65 -17.14 1.72 0.12
N GLY A 66 -17.53 2.84 -0.50
CA GLY A 66 -16.71 4.05 -0.58
C GLY A 66 -15.34 3.82 -1.23
N PRO A 67 -14.26 4.43 -0.69
CA PRO A 67 -12.89 4.27 -1.18
C PRO A 67 -12.42 2.82 -1.30
N ILE A 68 -12.91 1.94 -0.42
CA ILE A 68 -12.54 0.52 -0.42
C ILE A 68 -13.15 -0.20 -1.63
N ALA A 69 -14.44 0.02 -1.90
CA ALA A 69 -15.13 -0.50 -3.08
C ALA A 69 -14.46 -0.02 -4.38
N ALA A 70 -14.20 1.29 -4.44
CA ALA A 70 -13.56 1.95 -5.57
C ALA A 70 -12.16 1.37 -5.85
N LYS A 71 -11.35 1.14 -4.80
CA LYS A 71 -10.03 0.52 -4.92
C LYS A 71 -10.08 -0.95 -5.29
N TYR A 72 -11.02 -1.72 -4.73
CA TYR A 72 -11.18 -3.13 -5.09
C TYR A 72 -11.60 -3.29 -6.56
N ALA A 73 -12.52 -2.45 -7.03
CA ALA A 73 -12.99 -2.48 -8.42
C ALA A 73 -11.89 -2.13 -9.43
N SER A 74 -11.03 -1.16 -9.09
CA SER A 74 -9.88 -0.75 -9.93
C SER A 74 -8.64 -1.64 -9.76
N ALA A 75 -8.67 -2.62 -8.85
CA ALA A 75 -7.56 -3.55 -8.66
C ALA A 75 -7.42 -4.49 -9.86
N THR A 76 -6.17 -4.82 -10.19
CA THR A 76 -5.85 -5.87 -11.16
C THR A 76 -6.32 -7.24 -10.66
N GLU A 77 -6.53 -8.19 -11.57
CA GLU A 77 -6.92 -9.55 -11.19
C GLU A 77 -5.88 -10.24 -10.29
N ASP A 78 -4.59 -10.01 -10.52
CA ASP A 78 -3.53 -10.51 -9.65
C ASP A 78 -3.60 -9.93 -8.24
N GLN A 79 -3.93 -8.64 -8.11
CA GLN A 79 -4.12 -8.01 -6.80
C GLN A 79 -5.36 -8.57 -6.10
N LYS A 80 -6.48 -8.78 -6.80
CA LYS A 80 -7.68 -9.41 -6.22
C LYS A 80 -7.42 -10.84 -5.79
N LYS A 81 -6.67 -11.60 -6.60
CA LYS A 81 -6.26 -12.97 -6.27
C LYS A 81 -5.33 -13.01 -5.06
N ALA A 82 -4.38 -12.08 -4.97
CA ALA A 82 -3.49 -11.96 -3.82
C ALA A 82 -4.22 -11.51 -2.55
N LEU A 83 -5.26 -10.66 -2.67
CA LEU A 83 -6.14 -10.31 -1.57
C LEU A 83 -6.94 -11.52 -1.08
N GLY A 84 -7.49 -12.31 -2.00
CA GLY A 84 -8.37 -13.44 -1.67
C GLY A 84 -9.75 -12.98 -1.20
N LYS A 85 -10.43 -13.81 -0.39
CA LYS A 85 -11.77 -13.49 0.12
C LYS A 85 -11.69 -12.40 1.20
N PRO A 86 -12.68 -11.49 1.28
CA PRO A 86 -12.79 -10.58 2.42
C PRO A 86 -13.07 -11.36 3.72
N LEU A 87 -12.42 -10.93 4.79
CA LEU A 87 -12.66 -11.45 6.13
C LEU A 87 -13.94 -10.82 6.69
N THR A 88 -14.69 -11.62 7.46
CA THR A 88 -16.03 -11.27 7.95
C THR A 88 -16.00 -11.03 9.46
N GLY A 89 -16.96 -10.24 9.97
CA GLY A 89 -17.08 -9.89 11.39
C GLY A 89 -16.49 -8.52 11.73
N ASP A 90 -16.99 -7.90 12.80
CA ASP A 90 -16.87 -6.46 13.09
C ASP A 90 -15.44 -5.95 13.26
N ARG A 91 -14.49 -6.84 13.59
CA ARG A 91 -13.08 -6.49 13.73
C ARG A 91 -12.32 -6.38 12.40
N ASN A 92 -12.91 -6.92 11.32
CA ASN A 92 -12.26 -7.11 10.02
C ASN A 92 -12.59 -6.02 9.01
N ALA A 93 -13.57 -5.17 9.31
CA ALA A 93 -13.91 -4.01 8.50
C ALA A 93 -14.42 -2.88 9.38
N GLY A 94 -14.26 -1.64 8.95
CA GLY A 94 -14.89 -0.51 9.61
C GLY A 94 -14.05 0.76 9.61
N LYS A 95 -14.52 1.73 10.39
CA LYS A 95 -13.89 3.04 10.58
C LYS A 95 -13.28 3.11 11.98
N ARG A 96 -12.02 3.55 12.07
CA ARG A 96 -11.33 3.83 13.33
C ARG A 96 -11.72 5.22 13.85
N GLU A 97 -11.42 5.50 15.11
CA GLU A 97 -11.58 6.84 15.69
C GLU A 97 -10.76 7.90 14.94
N SER A 98 -9.60 7.52 14.40
CA SER A 98 -8.77 8.38 13.53
C SER A 98 -9.40 8.72 12.17
N GLY A 99 -10.55 8.12 11.84
CA GLY A 99 -11.22 8.27 10.55
C GLY A 99 -10.83 7.21 9.52
N VAL A 100 -9.69 6.52 9.72
CA VAL A 100 -9.20 5.49 8.82
C VAL A 100 -10.25 4.40 8.62
N VAL A 101 -10.57 4.11 7.36
CA VAL A 101 -11.43 2.99 6.98
C VAL A 101 -10.62 1.86 6.40
N PHE A 102 -11.02 0.63 6.71
CA PHE A 102 -10.31 -0.55 6.25
C PHE A 102 -11.25 -1.73 6.02
N GLN A 103 -10.82 -2.63 5.14
CA GLN A 103 -11.35 -3.99 5.00
C GLN A 103 -10.17 -4.97 4.96
N GLN A 104 -10.24 -6.01 5.79
CA GLN A 104 -9.28 -7.10 5.78
C GLN A 104 -9.70 -8.20 4.80
N PHE A 105 -8.72 -8.80 4.16
CA PHE A 105 -8.85 -9.95 3.28
C PHE A 105 -7.87 -11.05 3.73
N GLN A 106 -8.04 -12.28 3.22
CA GLN A 106 -7.20 -13.42 3.59
C GLN A 106 -5.71 -13.16 3.38
N GLY A 107 -5.33 -12.57 2.25
CA GLY A 107 -3.94 -12.27 1.90
C GLY A 107 -3.53 -10.80 2.03
N GLY A 108 -4.43 -9.93 2.51
CA GLY A 108 -4.17 -8.49 2.47
C GLY A 108 -5.18 -7.64 3.22
N ALA A 109 -5.08 -6.34 3.00
CA ALA A 109 -6.06 -5.36 3.46
C ALA A 109 -6.16 -4.22 2.45
N ILE A 110 -7.30 -3.55 2.43
CA ILE A 110 -7.46 -2.26 1.75
C ILE A 110 -7.73 -1.22 2.83
N THR A 111 -7.03 -0.08 2.77
CA THR A 111 -7.16 1.01 3.75
C THR A 111 -7.25 2.37 3.06
N ALA A 112 -8.08 3.26 3.59
CA ALA A 112 -8.14 4.68 3.21
C ALA A 112 -8.12 5.55 4.47
N LYS A 113 -7.64 6.78 4.35
CA LYS A 113 -7.56 7.71 5.48
C LYS A 113 -8.93 8.12 6.05
N ASP A 114 -9.97 8.06 5.24
CA ASP A 114 -11.37 8.39 5.59
C ASP A 114 -12.34 7.71 4.60
N ASP A 115 -13.65 7.85 4.85
CA ASP A 115 -14.75 7.31 4.04
C ASP A 115 -15.22 8.26 2.93
N ALA A 116 -14.58 9.42 2.74
CA ALA A 116 -15.02 10.38 1.74
C ALA A 116 -14.83 9.84 0.32
N ALA A 117 -15.82 10.07 -0.54
CA ALA A 117 -15.73 9.67 -1.93
C ALA A 117 -14.52 10.33 -2.62
N GLY A 118 -13.77 9.56 -3.40
CA GLY A 118 -12.55 10.02 -4.06
C GLY A 118 -11.29 9.99 -3.18
N THR A 119 -11.41 9.68 -1.89
CA THR A 119 -10.23 9.44 -1.06
C THR A 119 -9.43 8.25 -1.58
N PRO A 120 -8.11 8.38 -1.80
CA PRO A 120 -7.28 7.27 -2.22
C PRO A 120 -7.26 6.15 -1.18
N ALA A 121 -7.48 4.91 -1.63
CA ALA A 121 -7.28 3.71 -0.84
C ALA A 121 -6.13 2.86 -1.38
N TYR A 122 -5.48 2.11 -0.49
CA TYR A 122 -4.26 1.37 -0.75
C TYR A 122 -4.43 -0.10 -0.44
N ILE A 123 -3.91 -0.96 -1.32
CA ILE A 123 -3.85 -2.40 -1.14
C ILE A 123 -2.54 -2.74 -0.44
N ILE A 124 -2.61 -3.46 0.68
CA ILE A 124 -1.48 -3.91 1.47
C ILE A 124 -1.43 -5.43 1.41
N LEU A 125 -0.32 -5.99 0.91
CA LEU A 125 -0.12 -7.43 0.70
C LEU A 125 1.18 -7.93 1.36
N GLY A 126 1.32 -9.25 1.44
CA GLY A 126 2.58 -9.93 1.76
C GLY A 126 3.07 -9.74 3.20
N LYS A 127 4.39 -9.76 3.42
CA LYS A 127 5.00 -9.73 4.75
C LYS A 127 4.60 -8.54 5.62
N ILE A 128 4.30 -7.40 5.00
CA ILE A 128 3.80 -6.21 5.72
C ILE A 128 2.45 -6.55 6.37
N ARG A 129 1.56 -7.20 5.63
CA ARG A 129 0.25 -7.64 6.13
C ARG A 129 0.37 -8.68 7.22
N GLU A 130 1.27 -9.66 7.06
CA GLU A 130 1.49 -10.73 8.05
C GLU A 130 1.89 -10.13 9.40
N ALA A 131 2.90 -9.26 9.43
CA ALA A 131 3.35 -8.59 10.64
C ALA A 131 2.27 -7.70 11.28
N TRP A 132 1.37 -7.19 10.44
CA TRP A 132 0.27 -6.33 10.84
C TRP A 132 -0.86 -7.09 11.52
N ASN A 133 -1.12 -8.35 11.13
CA ASN A 133 -2.17 -9.18 11.71
C ASN A 133 -1.82 -9.79 13.06
N ILE A 134 -0.55 -9.71 13.46
CA ILE A 134 -0.08 -10.23 14.73
C ILE A 134 -0.79 -9.44 15.83
N PRO A 135 -1.65 -10.07 16.66
CA PRO A 135 -2.27 -9.39 17.77
C PRO A 135 -1.20 -8.93 18.74
N ARG A 136 -1.40 -7.75 19.33
CA ARG A 136 -0.39 -7.10 20.17
C ARG A 136 -0.97 -6.70 21.51
N ASP A 137 -0.14 -6.80 22.54
CA ASP A 137 -0.47 -6.24 23.84
C ASP A 137 -0.47 -4.69 23.80
N PRO A 138 -0.89 -4.01 24.88
CA PRO A 138 -0.88 -2.55 24.94
C PRO A 138 0.50 -1.91 24.73
N ASP A 139 1.58 -2.66 24.98
CA ASP A 139 2.97 -2.21 24.77
C ASP A 139 3.43 -2.42 23.31
N GLY A 140 2.58 -3.00 22.46
CA GLY A 140 2.83 -3.23 21.04
C GLY A 140 3.60 -4.51 20.73
N ALA A 141 3.87 -5.37 21.72
CA ALA A 141 4.54 -6.64 21.52
C ALA A 141 3.55 -7.74 21.06
N PRO A 142 3.96 -8.67 20.19
CA PRO A 142 3.14 -9.81 19.79
C PRO A 142 2.61 -10.60 20.99
N ALA A 143 1.30 -10.74 21.12
CA ALA A 143 0.66 -11.49 22.19
C ALA A 143 -0.59 -12.19 21.67
N VAL A 144 -0.75 -13.48 21.95
CA VAL A 144 -1.93 -14.26 21.53
C VAL A 144 -3.24 -13.75 22.17
N THR A 145 -3.13 -13.13 23.35
CA THR A 145 -4.23 -12.46 24.06
C THR A 145 -4.31 -10.97 23.75
N GLY A 146 -3.46 -10.47 22.85
CA GLY A 146 -3.41 -9.08 22.45
C GLY A 146 -4.68 -8.64 21.73
N THR A 147 -4.89 -7.32 21.68
CA THR A 147 -5.97 -6.74 20.88
C THR A 147 -5.52 -6.66 19.42
N ASN A 148 -6.49 -6.37 18.53
CA ASN A 148 -6.35 -6.37 17.07
C ASN A 148 -4.97 -5.83 16.61
N GLY A 149 -4.38 -6.47 15.60
CA GLY A 149 -3.06 -6.08 15.08
C GLY A 149 -2.96 -4.58 14.74
N SER A 150 -1.71 -4.07 14.67
CA SER A 150 -1.31 -2.65 14.65
C SER A 150 -2.26 -1.68 13.90
N ALA A 151 -2.24 -0.39 14.25
CA ALA A 151 -3.13 0.64 13.66
C ALA A 151 -3.06 0.78 12.13
N GLY A 152 -1.94 0.43 11.50
CA GLY A 152 -1.77 0.55 10.04
C GLY A 152 -0.52 1.27 9.65
N PRO A 153 -0.12 1.18 8.37
CA PRO A 153 0.88 2.10 7.81
C PRO A 153 0.42 3.56 7.86
N LEU A 154 -0.89 3.79 8.06
CA LEU A 154 -1.44 5.14 8.19
C LEU A 154 -1.30 5.70 9.61
N GLY A 155 -0.88 4.90 10.60
CA GLY A 155 -0.86 5.33 11.99
C GLY A 155 -2.25 5.69 12.52
N VAL A 156 -2.35 5.90 13.83
CA VAL A 156 -3.45 6.65 14.44
C VAL A 156 -3.00 8.08 14.64
#